data_AF-A0A4C1U348-F1
#
_entry.id   AF-A0A4C1U348-F1
#
_cell.length_a   1.000
_cell.length_b   1.000
_cell.length_c   1.000
_cell.angle_alpha   90.00
_cell.angle_beta   90.00
_cell.angle_gamma   90.00
#
_symmetry.space_group_name_H-M   'P 1'
#
loop_
_entity.id
_entity.type
_entity.pdbx_description
1 polymer ?
#
loop_
_entity_poly.entity_id
_entity_poly.type
_entity_poly.pdbx_seq_one_letter_code
_entity_poly.pdbx_strand_id
1 'polypeptide(L)'
;MSDRKDLLLFFDRPAEPCFMQKGDDLSVFMLPDNYYPEKYANVKTTLTNRFGSTARRAIPVANISLPDLSLPMELPYNSQFSLFVNKHREMSGRLIDIFLGSSSTISSLV
;
A
#
# COMPACT_ATOMS: atom_id res chain seq x y z
N MET A 1 -7.45 -16.14 1.14
CA MET A 1 -6.19 -15.98 1.90
C MET A 1 -5.25 -15.19 1.03
N SER A 2 -4.74 -14.06 1.51
CA SER A 2 -3.74 -13.26 0.78
C SER A 2 -2.43 -14.05 0.71
N ASP A 3 -1.82 -14.15 -0.46
CA ASP A 3 -0.55 -14.84 -0.66
C ASP A 3 0.60 -13.88 -0.32
N ARG A 4 1.70 -14.39 0.25
CA ARG A 4 2.93 -13.59 0.42
C ARG A 4 3.43 -13.04 -0.91
N LYS A 5 3.14 -13.73 -2.01
CA LYS A 5 3.42 -13.26 -3.38
C LYS A 5 2.69 -11.98 -3.75
N ASP A 6 1.58 -11.65 -3.08
CA ASP A 6 0.82 -10.42 -3.36
C ASP A 6 1.62 -9.17 -3.00
N LEU A 7 2.58 -9.28 -2.06
CA LEU A 7 3.50 -8.20 -1.74
C LEU A 7 4.41 -7.82 -2.93
N LEU A 8 4.66 -8.76 -3.84
CA LEU A 8 5.50 -8.51 -5.02
C LEU A 8 4.83 -7.50 -5.98
N LEU A 9 3.50 -7.37 -5.93
CA LEU A 9 2.77 -6.42 -6.77
C LEU A 9 3.04 -4.95 -6.40
N PHE A 10 3.53 -4.66 -5.20
CA PHE A 10 3.91 -3.30 -4.81
C PHE A 10 5.21 -2.82 -5.47
N PHE A 11 5.99 -3.73 -6.07
CA PHE A 11 7.18 -3.40 -6.84
C PHE A 11 6.88 -3.16 -8.34
N ASP A 12 5.68 -3.54 -8.82
CA ASP A 12 5.22 -3.19 -10.17
C ASP A 12 4.72 -1.74 -10.20
N ARG A 13 5.35 -0.92 -11.05
CA ARG A 13 5.00 0.50 -11.27
C ARG A 13 4.77 1.25 -9.95
N PRO A 14 5.82 1.46 -9.13
CA PRO A 14 5.68 1.96 -7.76
C PRO A 14 5.11 3.39 -7.66
N ALA A 15 5.22 4.19 -8.72
CA ALA A 15 4.62 5.53 -8.79
C ALA A 15 3.12 5.52 -9.11
N GLU A 16 2.56 4.39 -9.55
CA GLU A 16 1.13 4.25 -9.80
C GLU A 16 0.39 3.81 -8.53
N PRO A 17 -0.77 4.41 -8.21
CA PRO A 17 -1.57 4.02 -7.05
C PRO A 17 -1.90 2.53 -7.04
N CYS A 18 -1.89 1.91 -5.85
CA CYS A 18 -2.12 0.47 -5.71
C CYS A 18 -3.55 0.00 -6.03
N PHE A 19 -4.52 0.92 -6.12
CA PHE A 19 -5.88 0.60 -6.60
C PHE A 19 -5.97 0.47 -8.14
N MET A 20 -4.88 0.71 -8.87
CA MET A 20 -4.77 0.38 -10.29
C MET A 20 -4.39 -1.10 -10.48
N GLN A 21 -4.51 -1.60 -11.71
CA GLN A 21 -4.12 -2.96 -12.08
C GLN A 21 -2.60 -3.16 -12.00
N LYS A 22 -2.17 -4.24 -11.33
CA LYS A 22 -0.77 -4.61 -11.11
C LYS A 22 -0.44 -5.98 -11.68
N GLY A 23 0.80 -6.12 -12.18
CA GLY A 23 1.34 -7.35 -12.75
C GLY A 23 0.64 -7.80 -14.03
N ASP A 24 1.12 -8.92 -14.58
CA ASP A 24 0.62 -9.50 -15.84
C ASP A 24 -0.83 -10.00 -15.74
N ASP A 25 -1.26 -10.36 -14.53
CA ASP A 25 -2.62 -10.84 -14.26
C ASP A 25 -3.64 -9.72 -14.06
N LEU A 26 -3.25 -8.45 -14.23
CA LEU A 26 -4.14 -7.30 -14.01
C LEU A 26 -4.81 -7.38 -12.61
N SER A 27 -4.02 -7.70 -11.59
CA SER A 27 -4.49 -7.85 -10.21
C SER A 27 -4.88 -6.50 -9.62
N VAL A 28 -5.99 -6.44 -8.86
CA VAL A 28 -6.46 -5.21 -8.21
C VAL A 28 -6.62 -5.43 -6.71
N PHE A 29 -6.10 -4.48 -5.91
CA PHE A 29 -6.33 -4.45 -4.47
C PHE A 29 -7.69 -3.82 -4.17
N MET A 30 -8.57 -4.57 -3.49
CA MET A 30 -9.85 -4.05 -3.01
C MET A 30 -9.62 -3.33 -1.69
N LEU A 31 -9.42 -2.01 -1.79
CA LEU A 31 -9.14 -1.15 -0.66
C LEU A 31 -10.42 -0.75 0.09
N PRO A 32 -10.39 -0.67 1.43
CA PRO A 32 -11.39 0.06 2.21
C PRO A 32 -11.49 1.54 1.81
N ASP A 33 -12.66 2.15 1.96
CA ASP A 33 -12.92 3.52 1.50
C ASP A 33 -12.01 4.58 2.14
N ASN A 34 -11.58 4.36 3.38
CA ASN A 34 -10.70 5.24 4.14
C ASN A 34 -9.23 5.21 3.66
N TYR A 35 -8.88 4.35 2.70
CA TYR A 35 -7.49 4.19 2.22
C TYR A 35 -7.26 4.96 0.92
N TYR A 36 -8.31 5.49 0.30
CA TYR A 36 -8.19 6.35 -0.86
C TYR A 36 -7.75 7.75 -0.44
N PRO A 37 -6.74 8.33 -1.11
CA PRO A 37 -6.40 9.74 -0.95
C PRO A 37 -7.62 10.63 -1.22
N GLU A 38 -7.75 11.73 -0.48
CA GLU A 38 -8.89 12.65 -0.56
C GLU A 38 -9.16 13.16 -1.99
N LYS A 39 -8.10 13.40 -2.76
CA LYS A 39 -8.18 13.81 -4.18
C LYS A 39 -8.93 12.82 -5.09
N TYR A 40 -9.11 11.58 -4.67
CA TYR A 40 -9.86 10.55 -5.41
C TYR A 40 -11.25 10.29 -4.85
N ALA A 41 -11.66 10.93 -3.75
CA ALA A 41 -12.94 10.68 -3.08
C ALA A 41 -14.15 10.80 -4.02
N ASN A 42 -14.12 11.78 -4.92
CA ASN A 42 -15.23 12.07 -5.83
C ASN A 42 -15.27 11.16 -7.07
N VAL A 43 -14.22 10.36 -7.32
CA VAL A 43 -14.11 9.50 -8.51
C VAL A 43 -13.97 8.02 -8.15
N LYS A 44 -14.12 7.66 -6.87
CA LYS A 44 -14.00 6.28 -6.35
C LYS A 44 -14.80 5.27 -7.17
N THR A 45 -16.11 5.50 -7.32
CA THR A 45 -17.01 4.59 -8.05
C THR A 45 -16.57 4.39 -9.50
N THR A 46 -16.11 5.45 -10.17
CA THR A 46 -15.61 5.37 -11.55
C THR A 46 -14.29 4.60 -11.63
N LEU A 47 -13.37 4.81 -10.69
CA LEU A 47 -12.09 4.09 -10.63
C LEU A 47 -12.31 2.60 -10.36
N THR A 48 -13.10 2.25 -9.35
CA THR A 48 -13.43 0.86 -9.01
C THR A 48 -14.09 0.15 -10.18
N ASN A 49 -15.06 0.78 -10.85
CA ASN A 49 -15.72 0.17 -12.00
C ASN A 49 -14.77 -0.01 -13.20
N ARG A 50 -13.89 0.96 -13.47
CA ARG A 50 -12.94 0.88 -14.59
C ARG A 50 -11.89 -0.20 -14.40
N PHE A 51 -11.26 -0.25 -13.22
CA PHE A 51 -10.15 -1.17 -12.98
C PHE A 51 -10.62 -2.53 -12.49
N GLY A 52 -11.77 -2.61 -11.80
CA GLY A 52 -12.35 -3.86 -11.32
C GLY A 52 -13.00 -4.70 -12.42
N SER A 53 -13.65 -4.08 -13.42
CA SER A 53 -14.37 -4.83 -14.48
C SER A 53 -13.48 -5.66 -15.40
N THR A 54 -12.20 -5.31 -15.52
CA THR A 54 -11.22 -6.02 -16.36
C THR A 54 -10.15 -6.75 -15.54
N ALA A 55 -10.24 -6.72 -14.21
CA ALA A 55 -9.30 -7.40 -13.33
C ALA A 55 -9.48 -8.92 -13.43
N ARG A 56 -8.38 -9.67 -13.62
CA ARG A 56 -8.44 -11.14 -13.58
C ARG A 56 -8.37 -11.68 -12.16
N ARG A 57 -7.86 -10.87 -11.22
CA ARG A 57 -7.68 -11.23 -9.82
C ARG A 57 -7.96 -10.05 -8.90
N ALA A 58 -8.80 -10.25 -7.90
CA ALA A 58 -9.10 -9.27 -6.87
C ALA A 58 -8.51 -9.70 -5.52
N ILE A 59 -7.74 -8.81 -4.88
CA ILE A 59 -7.03 -9.08 -3.63
C ILE A 59 -7.68 -8.25 -2.52
N PRO A 60 -8.43 -8.86 -1.59
CA PRO A 60 -9.07 -8.12 -0.49
C PRO A 60 -8.01 -7.57 0.47
N VAL A 61 -8.13 -6.29 0.82
CA VAL A 61 -7.31 -5.65 1.86
C VAL A 61 -8.15 -5.47 3.12
N ALA A 62 -7.63 -5.98 4.24
CA ALA A 62 -8.29 -5.84 5.53
C ALA A 62 -8.26 -4.37 5.99
N ASN A 63 -9.35 -3.89 6.57
CA ASN A 63 -9.37 -2.59 7.22
C ASN A 63 -8.74 -2.72 8.61
N ILE A 64 -7.56 -2.12 8.77
CA ILE A 64 -6.86 -2.05 10.06
C ILE A 64 -6.88 -0.61 10.61
N SER A 65 -6.63 -0.48 11.91
CA SER A 65 -6.27 0.81 12.51
C SER A 65 -4.99 1.33 11.85
N LEU A 66 -5.07 2.51 11.24
CA LEU A 66 -3.92 3.09 10.55
C LEU A 66 -2.84 3.47 11.59
N PRO A 67 -1.59 3.03 11.41
CA PRO A 67 -0.48 3.49 12.23
C PRO A 67 -0.23 4.99 11.99
N ASP A 68 0.44 5.64 12.93
CA ASP A 68 0.87 7.02 12.74
C ASP A 68 1.99 7.11 11.68
N LEU A 69 1.65 7.74 10.56
CA LEU A 69 2.54 7.98 9.42
C LEU A 69 3.06 9.42 9.34
N SER A 70 2.82 10.26 10.36
CA SER A 70 3.21 11.67 10.35
C SER A 70 4.69 11.89 9.99
N LEU A 71 5.60 11.19 10.67
CA LEU A 71 7.05 11.27 10.42
C LEU A 71 7.46 10.82 9.01
N PRO A 72 7.12 9.60 8.52
CA PRO A 72 7.52 9.19 7.16
C PRO A 72 6.85 10.01 6.06
N MET A 73 5.69 10.63 6.32
CA MET A 73 5.02 11.52 5.37
C MET A 73 5.62 12.93 5.28
N GLU A 74 6.60 13.27 6.12
CA GLU A 74 7.35 14.54 5.98
C GLU A 74 8.14 14.59 4.65
N LEU A 75 8.48 13.44 4.06
CA LEU A 75 9.13 13.36 2.76
C LEU A 75 8.11 13.56 1.63
N PRO A 76 8.24 14.60 0.77
CA PRO A 76 7.31 14.79 -0.34
C PRO A 76 7.32 13.60 -1.31
N TYR A 77 6.15 13.23 -1.82
CA TYR A 77 5.95 12.03 -2.66
C TYR A 77 6.88 11.98 -3.90
N ASN A 78 7.23 13.12 -4.48
CA ASN A 78 8.07 13.25 -5.67
C ASN A 78 9.52 13.65 -5.37
N SER A 79 9.95 13.58 -4.11
CA SER A 79 11.32 13.92 -3.71
C SER A 79 12.27 12.71 -3.78
N GLN A 80 13.57 12.99 -3.81
CA GLN A 80 14.60 11.95 -3.80
C GLN A 80 14.78 11.38 -2.39
N PHE A 81 14.92 10.06 -2.29
CA PHE A 81 15.28 9.38 -1.05
C PHE A 81 16.75 8.96 -1.04
N SER A 82 17.40 9.06 0.12
CA SER A 82 18.80 8.66 0.28
C SER A 82 19.14 8.43 1.75
N LEU A 83 19.73 7.28 2.07
CA LEU A 83 20.17 6.93 3.42
C LEU A 83 21.35 7.77 3.92
N PHE A 84 21.98 8.56 3.06
CA PHE A 84 23.04 9.50 3.48
C PHE A 84 22.47 10.76 4.17
N VAL A 85 21.17 11.03 3.98
CA VAL A 85 20.49 12.14 4.65
C VAL A 85 19.98 11.65 6.01
N ASN A 86 20.40 12.32 7.09
CA ASN A 86 20.04 11.93 8.47
C ASN A 86 18.52 11.80 8.67
N LYS A 87 17.75 12.78 8.20
CA LYS A 87 16.30 12.78 8.33
C LYS A 87 15.63 11.62 7.58
N HIS A 88 16.17 11.25 6.40
CA HIS A 88 15.66 10.11 5.64
C HIS A 88 15.88 8.79 6.37
N ARG A 89 16.99 8.63 7.09
CA ARG A 89 17.24 7.46 7.93
C ARG A 89 16.20 7.34 9.04
N GLU A 90 15.94 8.44 9.75
CA GLU A 90 14.92 8.49 10.80
C GLU A 90 13.53 8.10 10.29
N MET A 91 13.11 8.69 9.16
CA MET A 91 11.84 8.38 8.50
C MET A 91 11.76 6.91 8.08
N SER A 92 12.82 6.38 7.46
CA SER A 92 12.86 4.98 7.02
C SER A 92 12.85 4.00 8.20
N GLY A 93 13.57 4.31 9.29
CA GLY A 93 13.61 3.50 10.49
C GLY A 93 12.22 3.38 11.12
N ARG A 94 11.51 4.51 11.27
CA ARG A 94 10.12 4.50 11.76
C ARG A 94 9.19 3.67 10.90
N LEU A 95 9.29 3.77 9.56
CA LEU A 95 8.44 3.00 8.66
C LEU A 95 8.75 1.50 8.72
N ILE A 96 10.03 1.13 8.86
CA ILE A 96 10.47 -0.26 9.07
C ILE A 96 9.92 -0.80 10.39
N ASP A 97 10.01 -0.03 11.48
CA ASP A 97 9.48 -0.43 12.79
C ASP A 97 7.97 -0.68 12.73
N ILE A 98 7.22 0.14 11.98
CA ILE A 98 5.79 -0.08 11.73
C ILE A 98 5.56 -1.41 11.00
N PHE A 99 6.31 -1.70 9.94
CA PHE A 99 6.17 -2.96 9.20
C PHE A 99 6.53 -4.18 10.05
N LEU A 100 7.61 -4.12 10.84
CA LEU A 100 8.02 -5.20 11.73
C LEU A 100 7.07 -5.38 12.93
N GLY A 101 6.52 -4.27 13.44
CA GLY A 101 5.52 -4.26 14.51
C GLY A 101 4.15 -4.75 14.06
N SER A 102 3.82 -4.65 12.77
CA SER A 102 2.61 -5.20 12.17
C SER A 102 2.69 -6.73 12.02
N SER A 103 2.91 -7.44 13.13
CA SER A 103 2.83 -8.89 13.15
C SER A 103 1.35 -9.30 13.16
N SER A 104 0.82 -9.63 11.99
CA SER A 104 -0.39 -10.46 11.91
C SER A 104 0.00 -11.88 12.34
N THR A 105 -0.03 -12.13 13.65
CA THR A 105 -0.24 -13.47 14.21
C THR A 105 0.70 -14.56 13.65
N ILE A 106 1.91 -14.66 14.21
CA ILE A 106 2.62 -15.94 14.34
C ILE A 106 1.88 -16.78 15.41
N SER A 107 0.59 -17.06 15.21
CA SER A 107 -0.19 -18.02 16.01
C SER A 107 -0.58 -19.18 15.13
N SER A 108 0.43 -19.94 14.74
CA SER A 108 0.28 -21.32 14.28
C SER A 108 1.41 -22.24 14.75
N LEU A 109 2.22 -21.81 15.73
CA LEU A 109 3.28 -22.60 16.36
C LEU A 109 3.44 -22.22 17.85
N VAL A 110 2.38 -22.41 18.62
CA VAL A 110 2.41 -22.89 20.02
C VAL A 110 1.29 -23.91 20.17
#